data_AF-A0A3B9RWS5-F1
#
_entry.id   AF-A0A3B9RWS5-F1
#
_cell.length_a   1.000
_cell.length_b   1.000
_cell.length_c   1.000
_cell.angle_alpha   90.00
_cell.angle_beta   90.00
_cell.angle_gamma   90.00
#
_symmetry.space_group_name_H-M   'P 1'
#
loop_
_entity.id
_entity.type
_entity.pdbx_description
1 polymer ?
#
loop_
_entity_poly.entity_id
_entity_poly.type
_entity_poly.pdbx_seq_one_letter_code
_entity_poly.pdbx_strand_id
1 'polypeptide(L)' 'WLNHSSSAAKGEFVLILPAQAAKPTPSTSQALLAVLLAELPLKQAVKIASLYTKEPKNQLYELALKLK' A
#
# COMPACT_ATOMS: atom_id res chain seq x y z
N TRP A 1 -29.18 -8.80 -8.33
CA TRP A 1 -29.52 -9.68 -7.20
C TRP A 1 -29.07 -9.08 -5.86
N LEU A 2 -27.77 -8.82 -5.62
CA LEU A 2 -27.33 -8.08 -4.42
C LEU A 2 -27.79 -6.59 -4.38
N ASN A 3 -27.85 -5.92 -5.53
CA ASN A 3 -28.21 -4.49 -5.65
C ASN A 3 -29.58 -4.23 -6.29
N HIS A 4 -30.48 -5.23 -6.36
CA HIS A 4 -31.80 -5.02 -7.00
C HIS A 4 -32.93 -5.50 -6.08
N SER A 5 -33.69 -4.50 -5.60
CA SER A 5 -35.05 -4.56 -5.06
C SER A 5 -35.34 -5.46 -3.85
N SER A 6 -35.95 -4.84 -2.83
CA SER A 6 -36.36 -5.36 -1.51
C SER A 6 -37.16 -6.69 -1.53
N SER A 7 -37.74 -7.09 -2.66
CA SER A 7 -38.54 -8.32 -2.80
C SER A 7 -37.72 -9.59 -3.07
N ALA A 8 -36.40 -9.50 -3.30
CA ALA A 8 -35.52 -10.66 -3.54
C ALA A 8 -34.90 -11.26 -2.27
N ALA A 9 -35.26 -10.77 -1.07
CA ALA A 9 -34.61 -11.08 0.20
C ALA A 9 -35.15 -12.32 0.95
N LYS A 10 -35.92 -13.20 0.30
CA LYS A 10 -36.40 -14.44 0.91
C LYS A 10 -35.60 -15.64 0.39
N GLY A 11 -34.62 -16.08 1.18
CA GLY A 11 -33.79 -17.26 0.95
C GLY A 11 -32.40 -17.13 1.58
N GLU A 12 -31.82 -18.25 2.01
CA GLU A 12 -30.41 -18.30 2.43
C GLU A 12 -29.51 -18.40 1.19
N PHE A 13 -28.39 -17.69 1.19
CA PHE A 13 -27.40 -17.80 0.13
C PHE A 13 -25.99 -17.75 0.68
N VAL A 14 -25.06 -18.38 -0.03
CA VAL A 14 -23.64 -18.43 0.32
C VAL A 14 -22.87 -17.57 -0.68
N LEU A 15 -22.18 -16.56 -0.19
CA LEU A 15 -21.23 -15.78 -0.98
C LEU A 15 -19.83 -16.34 -0.74
N ILE A 16 -19.21 -16.88 -1.79
CA ILE A 16 -17.81 -17.33 -1.75
C ILE A 16 -16.96 -16.20 -2.31
N LEU A 17 -16.13 -15.60 -1.45
CA LEU A 17 -15.13 -14.60 -1.84
C LEU A 17 -13.80 -15.33 -2.06
N PRO A 18 -13.34 -15.52 -3.30
CA PRO A 18 -12.04 -16.11 -3.54
C PRO A 18 -10.93 -15.17 -3.03
N ALA A 19 -9.82 -15.74 -2.57
CA ALA A 19 -8.64 -14.97 -2.25
C ALA A 19 -8.19 -14.21 -3.51
N GLN A 20 -8.25 -12.88 -3.46
CA GLN A 20 -7.68 -12.08 -4.52
C GLN A 20 -6.16 -12.20 -4.46
N ALA A 21 -5.54 -12.49 -5.60
CA ALA A 21 -4.10 -12.40 -5.72
C ALA A 21 -3.67 -11.00 -5.28
N ALA A 22 -2.82 -10.93 -4.25
CA ALA A 22 -2.26 -9.66 -3.81
C ALA A 22 -1.59 -9.04 -5.02
N LYS A 23 -2.14 -7.92 -5.52
CA LYS A 23 -1.40 -7.08 -6.45
C LYS A 23 -0.05 -6.79 -5.80
N PRO A 24 1.06 -6.77 -6.54
CA PRO A 24 2.33 -6.28 -6.02
C PRO A 24 2.13 -4.81 -5.69
N THR A 25 1.58 -4.52 -4.51
CA THR A 25 1.59 -3.20 -3.94
C THR A 25 3.06 -2.89 -3.76
N PRO A 26 3.56 -1.76 -4.29
CA PRO A 26 4.91 -1.33 -3.95
C PRO A 26 5.02 -1.38 -2.43
N SER A 27 6.12 -1.94 -1.93
CA SER A 27 6.35 -2.03 -0.48
C SER A 27 5.97 -0.69 0.14
N THR A 28 5.25 -0.69 1.26
CA THR A 28 4.75 0.53 1.92
C THR A 28 5.84 1.61 2.00
N SER A 29 7.09 1.19 2.18
CA SER A 29 8.31 1.99 2.13
C SER A 29 8.56 2.75 0.84
N GLN A 30 8.35 2.13 -0.32
CA GLN A 30 8.56 2.72 -1.65
C GLN A 30 7.50 3.80 -1.95
N ALA A 31 6.23 3.50 -1.68
CA ALA A 31 5.15 4.49 -1.84
C ALA A 31 5.34 5.68 -0.88
N LEU A 32 5.73 5.40 0.37
CA LEU A 32 6.05 6.43 1.35
C LEU A 32 7.26 7.28 0.93
N LEU A 33 8.35 6.66 0.47
CA LEU A 33 9.54 7.34 -0.01
C LEU A 33 9.25 8.28 -1.19
N ALA A 34 8.45 7.82 -2.16
CA ALA A 34 8.09 8.63 -3.32
C ALA A 34 7.37 9.93 -2.92
N VAL A 35 6.43 9.85 -1.97
CA VAL A 35 5.72 11.03 -1.44
C VAL A 35 6.68 11.93 -0.66
N LEU A 36 7.53 11.36 0.21
CA LEU A 36 8.46 12.16 1.01
C LEU A 36 9.52 12.86 0.15
N LEU A 37 9.98 12.24 -0.94
CA LEU A 37 10.98 12.82 -1.84
C LEU A 37 10.43 13.97 -2.70
N ALA A 38 9.11 14.03 -2.90
CA ALA A 38 8.48 15.15 -3.60
C ALA A 38 8.53 16.45 -2.79
N GLU A 39 8.46 16.36 -1.46
CA GLU A 39 8.31 17.50 -0.55
C GLU A 39 9.55 17.77 0.31
N LEU A 40 10.46 16.80 0.47
CA LEU A 40 11.57 16.86 1.43
C LEU A 40 12.92 16.46 0.79
N PRO A 41 14.04 16.99 1.32
CA PRO A 41 15.36 16.54 0.89
C PRO A 41 15.60 15.07 1.23
N LEU A 42 16.34 14.36 0.37
CA LEU A 42 16.59 12.91 0.40
C LEU A 42 16.93 12.36 1.79
N LYS A 43 17.85 13.03 2.51
CA LYS A 43 18.29 12.61 3.85
C LYS A 43 17.15 12.61 4.88
N GLN A 44 16.22 13.55 4.76
CA GLN A 44 15.07 13.68 5.65
C GLN A 44 13.98 12.68 5.27
N ALA A 45 13.72 12.49 3.98
CA ALA A 45 12.81 11.46 3.47
C ALA A 45 13.22 10.06 3.95
N VAL A 46 14.50 9.67 3.79
CA VAL A 46 15.01 8.37 4.24
C VAL A 46 14.93 8.21 5.76
N LYS A 47 15.20 9.27 6.53
CA LYS A 47 15.08 9.23 7.99
C LYS A 47 13.64 8.96 8.44
N ILE A 48 12.66 9.67 7.87
CA ILE A 48 11.24 9.52 8.21
C ILE A 48 10.75 8.13 7.78
N ALA A 49 11.10 7.70 6.56
CA ALA A 49 10.75 6.37 6.07
C ALA A 49 11.29 5.27 7.00
N SER A 50 12.56 5.36 7.42
CA SER A 50 13.19 4.39 8.34
C SER A 50 12.51 4.34 9.71
N LEU A 51 12.04 5.48 10.23
CA LEU A 51 11.30 5.53 11.48
C LEU A 51 9.93 4.86 11.37
N TYR A 52 9.25 5.00 10.23
CA TYR A 52 7.92 4.43 10.02
C TYR A 52 7.97 2.94 9.69
N THR A 53 8.87 2.52 8.79
CA THR A 53 8.93 1.14 8.29
C THR A 53 9.85 0.23 9.09
N LYS A 54 10.67 0.80 10.01
CA LYS A 54 11.75 0.10 10.75
C LYS A 54 12.78 -0.59 9.86
N GLU A 55 12.82 -0.25 8.57
CA GLU A 55 13.81 -0.79 7.64
C GLU A 55 15.17 -0.08 7.79
N PRO A 56 16.27 -0.78 7.43
CA PRO A 56 17.60 -0.22 7.49
C PRO A 56 17.74 0.98 6.55
N LYS A 57 18.36 2.05 7.07
CA LYS A 57 18.58 3.30 6.33
C LYS A 57 19.30 3.07 5.01
N ASN A 58 20.25 2.15 4.94
CA ASN A 58 21.02 1.87 3.72
C ASN A 58 20.10 1.39 2.59
N GLN A 59 19.23 0.41 2.87
CA GLN A 59 18.27 -0.12 1.89
C GLN A 59 17.29 0.96 1.43
N LEU A 60 16.79 1.80 2.36
CA LEU A 60 15.91 2.91 2.03
C LEU A 60 16.61 4.01 1.23
N TYR A 61 17.91 4.22 1.45
CA TYR A 61 18.72 5.17 0.68
C TYR A 61 18.91 4.70 -0.76
N GLU A 62 19.20 3.41 -0.95
CA GLU A 62 19.28 2.81 -2.28
C GLU A 62 17.93 2.87 -3.01
N LEU A 63 16.83 2.60 -2.31
CA LEU A 63 15.48 2.77 -2.86
C LEU A 63 15.19 4.23 -3.21
N ALA A 64 15.58 5.18 -2.35
CA ALA A 64 15.41 6.61 -2.61
C ALA A 64 16.17 7.07 -3.86
N LEU A 65 17.38 6.55 -4.07
CA LEU A 65 18.18 6.86 -5.26
C LEU A 65 17.60 6.25 -6.53
N LYS A 66 16.93 5.08 -6.44
CA LYS A 66 16.23 4.48 -7.59
C LYS A 66 14.92 5.20 -7.95
N LEU A 67 14.35 5.95 -7.02
CA LEU A 67 13.09 6.68 -7.18
C LEU A 67 13.26 8.15 -7.58
N LYS A 68 14.47 8.70 -7.40
CA LYS A 68 14.83 10.07 -7.78
C LYS A 68 15.17 10.15 -9.26
#